data_AF-A0A928KAJ2-F1
#
_entry.id   AF-A0A928KAJ2-F1
#
_cell.length_a   1.000
_cell.length_b   1.000
_cell.length_c   1.000
_cell.angle_alpha   90.00
_cell.angle_beta   90.00
_cell.angle_gamma   90.00
#
_symmetry.space_group_name_H-M   'P 1'
#
loop_
_entity.id
_entity.type
_entity.pdbx_description
1 polymer ?
#
loop_
_entity_poly.entity_id
_entity_poly.type
_entity_poly.pdbx_seq_one_letter_code
_entity_poly.pdbx_strand_id
1 'polypeptide(L)' 'MKKFQIPAIPPTTNKCVRFPNDVIERVENAINGKQCTFSAFVVEAVRIALENLEEAENNESTSEKKGESV' A
#
# COMPACT_ATOMS: atom_id res chain seq x y z
N MET A 1 -19.41 -11.98 -30.78
CA MET A 1 -19.10 -10.57 -30.49
C MET A 1 -18.73 -10.46 -29.01
N LYS A 2 -17.58 -9.87 -28.66
CA LYS A 2 -17.24 -9.59 -27.26
C LYS A 2 -18.22 -8.54 -26.75
N LYS A 3 -18.93 -8.83 -25.65
CA LYS A 3 -19.80 -7.84 -25.01
C LYS A 3 -18.92 -6.74 -24.44
N PHE A 4 -19.24 -5.48 -24.77
CA PHE A 4 -18.63 -4.33 -24.14
C PHE A 4 -18.97 -4.39 -22.63
N GLN A 5 -17.95 -4.45 -21.78
CA GLN A 5 -18.13 -4.33 -20.35
C GLN A 5 -17.87 -2.88 -19.95
N ILE A 6 -18.80 -2.32 -19.19
CA ILE A 6 -18.64 -0.98 -18.62
C ILE A 6 -17.51 -1.09 -17.59
N PRO A 7 -16.46 -0.25 -17.66
CA PRO A 7 -15.39 -0.24 -16.68
C PRO A 7 -15.97 0.10 -15.30
N ALA A 8 -15.89 -0.85 -14.37
CA ALA A 8 -16.28 -0.65 -12.98
C ALA A 8 -15.08 -0.09 -12.22
N ILE A 9 -15.12 1.21 -11.93
CA ILE A 9 -14.13 1.85 -11.07
C ILE A 9 -14.48 1.45 -9.62
N PRO A 10 -13.53 0.87 -8.85
CA PRO A 10 -13.78 0.53 -7.46
C PRO A 10 -14.25 1.76 -6.66
N PRO A 11 -15.20 1.61 -5.72
CA PRO A 11 -15.65 2.73 -4.91
C PRO A 11 -14.52 3.26 -4.03
N THR A 12 -14.34 4.58 -3.99
CA THR A 12 -13.35 5.26 -3.14
C THR A 12 -14.03 6.16 -2.13
N THR A 13 -13.48 6.27 -0.92
CA THR A 13 -13.95 7.19 0.12
C THR A 13 -12.83 8.16 0.50
N ASN A 14 -13.12 9.45 0.58
CA ASN A 14 -12.15 10.45 1.02
C ASN A 14 -11.93 10.37 2.55
N LYS A 15 -10.68 10.39 2.99
CA LYS A 15 -10.28 10.45 4.39
C LYS A 15 -9.32 11.61 4.59
N CYS A 16 -9.58 12.46 5.59
CA CYS A 16 -8.71 13.58 5.94
C CYS A 16 -7.74 13.15 7.04
N VAL A 17 -6.45 13.31 6.79
CA VAL A 17 -5.36 12.98 7.72
C VAL A 17 -4.30 14.07 7.67
N ARG A 18 -3.57 14.28 8.77
CA ARG A 18 -2.49 15.27 8.83
C ARG A 18 -1.13 14.59 8.71
N PHE A 19 -0.29 15.13 7.86
CA PHE A 19 1.11 14.74 7.71
C PHE A 19 2.01 15.83 8.30
N PRO A 20 3.13 15.46 8.95
CA PRO A 20 4.20 16.39 9.26
C PRO A 20 4.74 17.06 7.98
N ASN A 21 5.12 18.35 8.06
CA ASN A 21 5.55 19.12 6.89
C ASN A 21 6.82 18.55 6.24
N ASP A 22 7.77 18.08 7.05
CA ASP A 22 9.00 17.44 6.59
C ASP A 22 8.72 16.16 5.79
N VAL A 23 7.68 15.41 6.16
CA VAL A 23 7.25 14.23 5.42
C VAL A 23 6.62 14.62 4.09
N ILE A 24 5.80 15.68 4.06
CA ILE A 24 5.20 16.19 2.82
C ILE A 24 6.30 16.60 1.84
N GLU A 25 7.26 17.41 2.28
CA GLU A 25 8.37 17.88 1.45
C GLU A 25 9.20 16.72 0.88
N ARG A 26 9.48 15.71 1.71
CA ARG A 26 10.20 14.51 1.25
C ARG A 26 9.43 13.74 0.20
N VAL A 27 8.10 13.59 0.35
CA VAL A 27 7.27 12.90 -0.63
C VAL A 27 7.22 13.69 -1.94
N GLU A 28 6.94 15.00 -1.87
CA GLU A 28 6.91 15.89 -3.03
C GLU A 28 8.24 15.87 -3.80
N ASN A 29 9.37 15.95 -3.09
CA ASN A 29 10.69 15.82 -3.71
C ASN A 29 10.91 14.43 -4.35
N ALA A 30 10.43 13.36 -3.72
CA ALA A 30 10.57 12.00 -4.25
C ALA A 30 9.69 11.74 -5.49
N ILE A 31 8.56 12.42 -5.64
CA ILE A 31 7.67 12.30 -6.80
C ILE A 31 7.89 13.40 -7.85
N ASN A 32 8.75 14.39 -7.57
CA ASN A 32 9.07 15.45 -8.52
C ASN A 32 9.66 14.87 -9.82
N GLY A 33 9.15 15.35 -10.97
CA GLY A 33 9.50 14.83 -12.29
C GLY A 33 8.97 13.43 -12.60
N LYS A 34 8.19 12.81 -11.69
CA LYS A 34 7.45 11.57 -11.94
C LYS A 34 6.01 11.90 -12.30
N GLN A 35 5.41 11.12 -13.19
CA GLN A 35 3.98 11.22 -13.52
C GLN A 35 3.12 10.60 -12.40
N CYS A 36 3.27 11.08 -11.16
CA CYS A 36 2.62 10.57 -9.96
C CYS A 36 2.10 11.74 -9.11
N THR A 37 0.92 11.58 -8.52
CA THR A 37 0.35 12.57 -7.58
C THR A 37 0.63 12.14 -6.14
N PHE A 38 0.64 13.10 -5.21
CA PHE A 38 0.78 12.81 -3.78
C PHE A 38 -0.23 11.75 -3.30
N SER A 39 -1.50 11.88 -3.70
CA SER A 39 -2.55 10.92 -3.35
C SER A 39 -2.26 9.51 -3.88
N ALA A 40 -1.79 9.39 -5.13
CA ALA A 40 -1.45 8.09 -5.72
C ALA A 40 -0.26 7.45 -4.99
N PHE A 41 0.75 8.25 -4.66
CA PHE A 41 1.89 7.80 -3.87
C PHE A 41 1.45 7.29 -2.49
N VAL A 42 0.63 8.05 -1.76
CA VAL A 42 0.15 7.64 -0.43
C VAL A 42 -0.68 6.38 -0.49
N VAL A 43 -1.58 6.25 -1.48
CA VAL A 43 -2.38 5.02 -1.66
C VAL A 43 -1.48 3.81 -1.87
N GLU A 44 -0.46 3.93 -2.72
CA GLU A 44 0.46 2.82 -3.01
C GLU A 44 1.34 2.48 -1.81
N ALA A 45 1.87 3.49 -1.12
CA ALA A 45 2.66 3.29 0.10
C ALA A 45 1.85 2.55 1.18
N VAL A 46 0.57 2.89 1.34
CA VAL A 46 -0.31 2.22 2.31
C VAL A 46 -0.62 0.78 1.89
N ARG A 47 -0.82 0.49 0.59
CA ARG A 47 -0.99 -0.89 0.12
C ARG A 47 0.21 -1.76 0.44
N ILE A 48 1.41 -1.28 0.11
CA ILE A 48 2.66 -1.99 0.40
C ILE A 48 2.86 -2.17 1.91
N ALA A 49 2.54 -1.14 2.70
CA ALA A 49 2.63 -1.23 4.16
C ALA A 49 1.67 -2.31 4.73
N LEU A 50 0.45 -2.44 4.20
CA LEU A 50 -0.49 -3.47 4.61
C LEU A 50 -0.02 -4.87 4.18
N GLU A 51 0.44 -5.03 2.94
CA GLU A 51 0.98 -6.31 2.44
C GLU A 51 2.17 -6.79 3.28
N ASN A 52 3.10 -5.90 3.63
CA ASN A 52 4.23 -6.22 4.51
C ASN A 52 3.80 -6.66 5.91
N LEU A 53 2.70 -6.12 6.45
CA LEU A 53 2.16 -6.54 7.75
C LEU A 53 1.54 -7.95 7.65
N GLU A 54 0.77 -8.21 6.60
CA GLU A 54 0.19 -9.55 6.35
C GLU A 54 1.30 -10.60 6.14
N GLU A 55 2.36 -10.27 5.41
CA GLU A 55 3.53 -11.15 5.25
C GLU A 55 4.24 -11.42 6.57
N ALA A 56 4.40 -10.42 7.44
CA ALA A 56 5.01 -10.60 8.75
C ALA A 56 4.21 -11.57 9.63
N GLU A 57 2.88 -11.43 9.68
CA GLU A 57 1.98 -12.31 10.44
C GLU A 57 2.00 -13.76 9.92
N ASN A 58 2.07 -13.94 8.60
CA ASN A 58 2.17 -15.27 7.98
C ASN A 58 3.55 -15.92 8.18
N ASN A 59 4.62 -15.13 8.28
CA ASN A 59 5.96 -15.64 8.54
C ASN A 59 6.18 -16.01 10.02
N GLU A 60 5.54 -15.32 10.97
CA GLU A 60 5.58 -15.70 12.39
C GLU A 60 4.88 -17.06 12.64
N SER A 61 3.76 -17.32 11.97
CA SER A 61 3.02 -18.60 12.05
C SER A 61 3.74 -19.80 11.41
N THR A 62 4.83 -19.58 10.66
CA THR A 62 5.66 -20.66 10.08
C THR A 62 6.91 -20.97 10.92
N SER A 63 7.22 -20.16 11.93
CA SER A 63 8.44 -20.29 12.75
C SER A 63 8.29 -21.14 14.02
N GLU A 64 7.06 -21.46 14.46
CA GLU A 64 6.81 -22.26 15.68
C GLU A 64 6.84 -23.79 15.49
N LYS A 65 7.05 -24.32 14.27
CA LYS A 65 7.06 -25.79 14.02
C LYS A 65 8.44 -26.40 13.77
N LYS A 66 9.53 -25.77 14.20
CA LYS A 66 10.89 -26.33 14.07
C LYS A 66 11.60 -26.41 15.43
N GLY A 67 11.02 -27.17 16.36
CA GLY A 67 11.57 -27.29 17.72
C GLY A 67 11.31 -28.57 18.48
N GLU A 68 10.63 -29.59 17.93
CA GLU A 68 10.41 -30.84 18.66
C GLU A 68 10.53 -32.05 17.74
N SER A 69 11.78 -32.46 17.50
CA SER A 69 12.17 -33.79 17.01
C SER A 69 13.68 -33.95 17.13
N VAL A 70 14.17 -34.26 18.34
CA VAL A 70 15.23 -35.26 18.61
C VAL A 70 15.01 -35.79 20.02
#